data_AF-A0A3D2ATV0-F1
#
_entry.id   AF-A0A3D2ATV0-F1
#
_cell.length_a   1.000
_cell.length_b   1.000
_cell.length_c   1.000
_cell.angle_alpha   90.00
_cell.angle_beta   90.00
_cell.angle_gamma   90.00
#
_symmetry.space_group_name_H-M   'P 1'
#
loop_
_entity.id
_entity.type
_entity.pdbx_description
1 polymer ?
#
loop_
_entity_poly.entity_id
_entity_poly.type
_entity_poly.pdbx_seq_one_letter_code
_entity_poly.pdbx_strand_id
1 'polypeptide(L)'
;MATLQDYRDERLRKLEELQVLGVNPYPAKANRTATASEVVGEFDAREGQTVTVAGRIMGLRKFGKLAFIVLRDMSGSVQLFLHAPDVAELDAAQGVLGIKQLNLLDTGDFIEATGAVIKTKTGEVSVGVNTLRLLSKSLRPMPTELTNKEERFRRRYVDMNVNLDVRDRFLRRAKFWQATRQFLEGEGFVEVNNTVLEATAGGADANPFVTHMDALDQDFYLRISHELPLKRLLVAGFEKVFDLGARFRNENYTEEHLPEHNAMEWYWAYADWEQGMELTERMIRFICDKTWGTREFTLMSGATVNFGADGEHFPRISFVTILKEQYDIDVFESPMEDIQAKLREHNLEIEEVDNRIRGLDKLWKKYRKSLAGP
;
A
#
# COMPACT_ATOMS: atom_id res chain seq x y z
N MET A 1 22.18 28.50 -4.07
CA MET A 1 20.87 28.01 -3.56
C MET A 1 21.10 27.44 -2.18
N ALA A 2 20.14 27.58 -1.26
CA ALA A 2 20.25 26.99 0.07
C ALA A 2 20.29 25.45 -0.05
N THR A 3 21.15 24.82 0.74
CA THR A 3 21.30 23.36 0.82
C THR A 3 20.28 22.76 1.79
N LEU A 4 20.08 21.43 1.74
CA LEU A 4 19.28 20.72 2.74
C LEU A 4 19.80 20.91 4.17
N GLN A 5 21.11 21.10 4.31
CA GLN A 5 21.75 21.37 5.59
C GLN A 5 21.39 22.78 6.08
N ASP A 6 21.46 23.80 5.22
CA ASP A 6 21.05 25.17 5.58
C ASP A 6 19.58 25.23 6.04
N TYR A 7 18.69 24.52 5.34
CA TYR A 7 17.28 24.42 5.75
C TYR A 7 17.10 23.72 7.10
N ARG A 8 17.92 22.70 7.38
CA ARG A 8 17.87 21.98 8.65
C ARG A 8 18.40 22.86 9.79
N ASP A 9 19.47 23.59 9.56
CA ASP A 9 20.10 24.45 10.56
C ASP A 9 19.19 25.62 10.93
N GLU A 10 18.49 26.22 9.96
CA GLU A 10 17.47 27.23 10.25
C GLU A 10 16.29 26.63 11.04
N ARG A 11 15.86 25.41 10.74
CA ARG A 11 14.79 24.72 11.50
C ARG A 11 15.23 24.37 12.92
N LEU A 12 16.51 24.04 13.13
CA LEU A 12 17.10 23.83 14.45
C LEU A 12 17.17 25.13 15.25
N ARG A 13 17.57 26.25 14.62
CA ARG A 13 17.55 27.58 15.25
C ARG A 13 16.14 27.96 15.70
N LYS A 14 15.12 27.74 14.86
CA LYS A 14 13.71 27.98 15.23
C LYS A 14 13.21 27.04 16.34
N LEU A 15 13.65 25.79 16.34
CA LEU A 15 13.34 24.84 17.42
C LEU A 15 13.88 25.36 18.76
N GLU A 16 15.13 25.79 18.78
CA GLU A 16 15.77 26.36 19.98
C GLU A 16 15.04 27.62 20.45
N GLU A 17 14.65 28.51 19.52
CA GLU A 17 13.87 29.71 19.85
C GLU A 17 12.52 29.37 20.50
N LEU A 18 11.81 28.35 19.98
CA LEU A 18 10.57 27.86 20.60
C LEU A 18 10.82 27.31 22.02
N GLN A 19 11.91 26.58 22.22
CA GLN A 19 12.28 26.05 23.54
C GLN A 19 12.62 27.15 24.54
N VAL A 20 13.36 28.19 24.10
CA VAL A 20 13.68 29.37 24.92
C VAL A 20 12.41 30.13 25.32
N LEU A 21 11.41 30.18 24.43
CA LEU A 21 10.09 30.73 24.75
C LEU A 21 9.30 29.86 25.74
N GLY A 22 9.77 28.67 26.09
CA GLY A 22 9.09 27.72 26.97
C GLY A 22 8.02 26.88 26.26
N VAL A 23 7.90 26.97 24.93
CA VAL A 23 6.94 26.17 24.16
C VAL A 23 7.50 24.76 24.00
N ASN A 24 6.73 23.74 24.41
CA ASN A 24 7.07 22.35 24.10
C ASN A 24 6.84 22.08 22.59
N PRO A 25 7.88 21.79 21.79
CA PRO A 25 7.73 21.55 20.36
C PRO A 25 7.21 20.16 20.00
N TYR A 26 7.06 19.26 20.99
CA TYR A 26 6.59 17.89 20.83
C TYR A 26 5.65 17.49 22.01
N PRO A 27 4.49 18.15 22.17
CA PRO A 27 3.53 17.77 23.21
C PRO A 27 2.97 16.37 22.99
N ALA A 28 2.68 15.66 24.08
CA ALA A 28 2.14 14.30 24.04
C ALA A 28 0.64 14.22 23.71
N LYS A 29 -0.08 15.35 23.73
CA LYS A 29 -1.54 15.41 23.57
C LYS A 29 -1.92 16.40 22.46
N ALA A 30 -2.91 16.00 21.68
CA ALA A 30 -3.64 16.85 20.73
C ALA A 30 -5.14 16.73 21.04
N ASN A 31 -5.93 17.76 20.67
CA ASN A 31 -7.34 17.89 21.04
C ASN A 31 -8.27 17.94 19.81
N ARG A 32 -7.92 17.22 18.74
CA ARG A 32 -8.69 17.23 17.48
C ARG A 32 -10.14 16.81 17.72
N THR A 33 -11.09 17.62 17.24
CA THR A 33 -12.54 17.35 17.27
C THR A 33 -13.17 17.15 15.89
N ALA A 34 -12.48 17.55 14.82
CA ALA A 34 -12.93 17.36 13.43
C ALA A 34 -11.74 17.08 12.50
N THR A 35 -12.01 16.36 11.41
CA THR A 35 -11.08 16.18 10.30
C THR A 35 -11.19 17.32 9.28
N ALA A 36 -10.18 17.50 8.43
CA ALA A 36 -10.21 18.49 7.37
C ALA A 36 -11.39 18.26 6.40
N SER A 37 -11.68 17.01 6.03
CA SER A 37 -12.80 16.69 5.13
C SER A 37 -14.16 16.94 5.77
N GLU A 38 -14.33 16.71 7.07
CA GLU A 38 -15.58 17.02 7.79
C GLU A 38 -15.84 18.52 7.78
N VAL A 39 -14.83 19.34 8.04
CA VAL A 39 -14.98 20.80 8.01
C VAL A 39 -15.35 21.31 6.62
N VAL A 40 -14.72 20.78 5.57
CA VAL A 40 -14.95 21.23 4.19
C VAL A 40 -16.25 20.66 3.60
N GLY A 41 -16.53 19.37 3.85
CA GLY A 41 -17.66 18.65 3.27
C GLY A 41 -18.99 18.88 3.97
N GLU A 42 -18.97 19.23 5.26
CA GLU A 42 -20.18 19.43 6.08
C GLU A 42 -20.35 20.90 6.49
N PHE A 43 -19.90 21.84 5.67
CA PHE A 43 -19.88 23.26 6.00
C PHE A 43 -21.23 23.79 6.50
N ASP A 44 -22.32 23.51 5.78
CA ASP A 44 -23.65 24.04 6.12
C ASP A 44 -24.14 23.59 7.50
N ALA A 45 -23.73 22.39 7.93
CA ALA A 45 -24.05 21.86 9.25
C ALA A 45 -23.13 22.40 10.35
N ARG A 46 -21.94 22.88 9.99
CA ARG A 46 -20.87 23.26 10.92
C ARG A 46 -20.57 24.76 10.97
N GLU A 47 -21.17 25.57 10.10
CA GLU A 47 -20.93 27.02 10.06
C GLU A 47 -21.11 27.65 11.45
N GLY A 48 -20.11 28.42 11.88
CA GLY A 48 -20.06 29.05 13.20
C GLY A 48 -19.68 28.12 14.36
N GLN A 49 -19.69 26.80 14.18
CA GLN A 49 -19.28 25.87 15.24
C GLN A 49 -17.78 25.93 15.48
N THR A 50 -17.38 25.87 16.75
CA THR A 50 -15.98 25.76 17.14
C THR A 50 -15.48 24.34 16.96
N VAL A 51 -14.42 24.18 16.17
CA VAL A 51 -13.76 22.89 15.94
C VAL A 51 -12.27 23.02 16.22
N THR A 52 -11.64 21.90 16.57
CA THR A 52 -10.18 21.75 16.63
C THR A 52 -9.74 20.80 15.53
N VAL A 53 -8.96 21.33 14.58
CA VAL A 53 -8.36 20.55 13.50
C VAL A 53 -6.87 20.36 13.77
N ALA A 54 -6.30 19.23 13.35
CA ALA A 54 -4.88 18.95 13.52
C ALA A 54 -4.30 18.29 12.27
N GLY A 55 -3.09 18.69 11.87
CA GLY A 55 -2.48 18.21 10.64
C GLY A 55 -1.12 18.83 10.36
N ARG A 56 -0.60 18.57 9.16
CA ARG A 56 0.66 19.08 8.65
C ARG A 56 0.46 20.42 7.93
N ILE A 57 1.33 21.40 8.17
CA ILE A 57 1.40 22.64 7.42
C ILE A 57 1.88 22.34 6.00
N MET A 58 1.02 22.55 5.01
CA MET A 58 1.36 22.43 3.59
C MET A 58 1.78 23.78 2.99
N GLY A 59 1.25 24.87 3.52
CA GLY A 59 1.60 26.23 3.12
C GLY A 59 1.29 27.21 4.23
N LEU A 60 2.07 28.29 4.32
CA LEU A 60 1.89 29.37 5.28
C LEU A 60 2.16 30.69 4.58
N ARG A 61 1.19 31.60 4.62
CA ARG A 61 1.29 32.96 4.04
C ARG A 61 0.88 33.98 5.09
N LYS A 62 1.72 34.97 5.36
CA LYS A 62 1.46 36.03 6.35
C LYS A 62 1.51 37.41 5.68
N PHE A 63 0.49 38.22 5.96
CA PHE A 63 0.29 39.57 5.44
C PHE A 63 -0.03 40.54 6.59
N GLY A 64 1.01 41.03 7.26
CA GLY A 64 0.85 41.92 8.42
C GLY A 64 0.03 41.26 9.54
N LYS A 65 -1.22 41.70 9.73
CA LYS A 65 -2.16 41.19 10.75
C LYS A 65 -2.98 39.97 10.31
N LEU A 66 -2.83 39.51 9.07
CA LEU A 66 -3.53 38.34 8.54
C LEU A 66 -2.53 37.22 8.25
N ALA A 67 -2.93 35.98 8.46
CA ALA A 67 -2.21 34.82 7.97
C ALA A 67 -3.15 33.72 7.52
N PHE A 68 -2.68 32.93 6.55
CA PHE A 68 -3.38 31.78 6.01
C PHE A 68 -2.45 30.58 6.08
N ILE A 69 -2.95 29.48 6.64
CA ILE A 69 -2.22 28.20 6.68
C ILE A 69 -3.07 27.15 5.97
N VAL A 70 -2.47 26.43 5.02
CA VAL A 70 -3.09 25.23 4.46
C VAL A 70 -2.69 24.07 5.35
N LEU A 71 -3.66 23.53 6.09
CA LEU A 71 -3.47 22.38 6.97
C LEU A 71 -3.96 21.11 6.27
N ARG A 72 -3.18 20.03 6.34
CA ARG A 72 -3.58 18.74 5.76
C ARG A 72 -3.49 17.61 6.78
N ASP A 73 -4.55 16.84 6.90
CA ASP A 73 -4.59 15.59 7.66
C ASP A 73 -4.75 14.38 6.72
N MET A 74 -5.12 13.22 7.24
CA MET A 74 -5.35 12.02 6.42
C MET A 74 -6.53 12.21 5.44
N SER A 75 -7.56 12.93 5.87
CA SER A 75 -8.84 13.07 5.18
C SER A 75 -8.79 14.08 4.03
N GLY A 76 -7.96 15.11 4.14
CA GLY A 76 -7.90 16.18 3.16
C GLY A 76 -7.16 17.41 3.67
N SER A 77 -7.43 18.54 3.02
CA SER A 77 -6.87 19.84 3.37
C SER A 77 -7.96 20.81 3.80
N VAL A 78 -7.66 21.69 4.76
CA VAL A 78 -8.52 22.78 5.20
C VAL A 78 -7.69 24.05 5.35
N GLN A 79 -8.26 25.19 5.00
CA GLN A 79 -7.62 26.49 5.23
C GLN A 79 -7.84 26.93 6.67
N LEU A 80 -6.77 27.42 7.30
CA LEU A 80 -6.82 28.15 8.55
C LEU A 80 -6.72 29.64 8.24
N PHE A 81 -7.66 30.42 8.75
CA PHE A 81 -7.67 31.87 8.65
C PHE A 81 -7.29 32.45 10.01
N LEU A 82 -6.23 33.25 10.06
CA LEU A 82 -5.71 33.88 11.27
C LEU A 82 -5.80 35.39 11.11
N HIS A 83 -6.46 36.05 12.05
CA HIS A 83 -6.54 37.50 12.15
C HIS A 83 -6.04 37.93 13.54
N ALA A 84 -5.03 38.80 13.59
CA ALA A 84 -4.27 39.08 14.81
C ALA A 84 -5.12 39.43 16.05
N PRO A 85 -6.20 40.23 15.97
CA PRO A 85 -7.08 40.50 17.11
C PRO A 85 -7.86 39.28 17.64
N ASP A 86 -8.08 38.27 16.80
CA ASP A 86 -8.94 37.11 17.12
C ASP A 86 -8.13 35.89 17.60
N VAL A 87 -6.82 35.89 17.36
CA VAL A 87 -5.89 34.81 17.73
C VAL A 87 -5.28 35.11 19.09
N ALA A 88 -5.30 34.13 19.99
CA ALA A 88 -4.64 34.21 21.28
C ALA A 88 -3.15 34.57 21.14
N GLU A 89 -2.65 35.41 22.04
CA GLU A 89 -1.22 35.68 22.16
C GLU A 89 -0.46 34.45 22.68
N LEU A 90 0.88 34.51 22.67
CA LEU A 90 1.74 33.44 23.14
C LEU A 90 1.39 33.03 24.59
N ASP A 91 1.05 31.76 24.77
CA ASP A 91 1.00 31.08 26.07
C ASP A 91 1.85 29.82 25.98
N ALA A 92 3.11 29.95 26.42
CA ALA A 92 4.11 28.90 26.34
C ALA A 92 3.74 27.66 27.17
N ALA A 93 3.12 27.85 28.33
CA ALA A 93 2.75 26.74 29.22
C ALA A 93 1.69 25.83 28.59
N GLN A 94 0.78 26.41 27.79
CA GLN A 94 -0.20 25.67 27.01
C GLN A 94 0.30 25.32 25.59
N GLY A 95 1.49 25.79 25.19
CA GLY A 95 2.04 25.63 23.84
C GLY A 95 1.27 26.41 22.76
N VAL A 96 0.55 27.47 23.14
CA VAL A 96 -0.22 28.34 22.24
C VAL A 96 0.72 29.35 21.59
N LEU A 97 0.67 29.43 20.27
CA LEU A 97 1.42 30.38 19.46
C LEU A 97 0.52 31.51 18.98
N GLY A 98 0.99 32.74 19.15
CA GLY A 98 0.36 33.92 18.56
C GLY A 98 0.81 34.15 17.12
N ILE A 99 0.17 35.13 16.46
CA ILE A 99 0.51 35.49 15.07
C ILE A 99 1.97 35.96 14.92
N LYS A 100 2.57 36.47 16.00
CA LYS A 100 3.96 36.96 16.05
C LYS A 100 4.95 35.80 15.88
N GLN A 101 4.65 34.63 16.44
CA GLN A 101 5.49 33.43 16.42
C GLN A 101 5.34 32.59 15.14
N LEU A 102 4.48 32.97 14.18
CA LEU A 102 4.32 32.21 12.93
C LEU A 102 5.60 32.11 12.09
N ASN A 103 6.57 33.00 12.28
CA ASN A 103 7.88 32.91 11.64
C ASN A 103 8.71 31.70 12.14
N LEU A 104 8.36 31.14 13.31
CA LEU A 104 8.99 29.94 13.88
C LEU A 104 8.38 28.64 13.35
N LEU A 105 7.25 28.74 12.65
CA LEU A 105 6.63 27.62 11.97
C LEU A 105 7.16 27.50 10.53
N ASP A 106 7.17 26.27 10.03
CA ASP A 106 7.57 25.93 8.68
C ASP A 106 6.60 24.93 8.05
N THR A 107 6.62 24.87 6.72
CA THR A 107 6.00 23.75 6.01
C THR A 107 6.57 22.42 6.50
N GLY A 108 5.70 21.43 6.65
CA GLY A 108 6.02 20.15 7.25
C GLY A 108 5.81 20.08 8.76
N ASP A 109 5.73 21.18 9.50
CA ASP A 109 5.39 21.12 10.93
C ASP A 109 3.97 20.58 11.12
N PHE A 110 3.72 19.93 12.26
CA PHE A 110 2.36 19.54 12.67
C PHE A 110 1.83 20.53 13.69
N ILE A 111 0.60 20.99 13.48
CA ILE A 111 -0.09 21.94 14.35
C ILE A 111 -1.51 21.45 14.64
N GLU A 112 -2.09 21.99 15.70
CA GLU A 112 -3.54 22.01 15.88
C GLU A 112 -4.03 23.46 15.95
N ALA A 113 -5.24 23.68 15.43
CA ALA A 113 -5.88 24.99 15.42
C ALA A 113 -7.34 24.83 15.85
N THR A 114 -7.75 25.68 16.79
CA THR A 114 -9.12 25.74 17.29
C THR A 114 -9.76 27.06 16.87
N GLY A 115 -10.99 26.99 16.35
CA GLY A 115 -11.70 28.17 15.88
C GLY A 115 -13.05 27.86 15.27
N ALA A 116 -13.79 28.90 14.88
CA ALA A 116 -15.08 28.75 14.23
C ALA A 116 -14.94 28.31 12.77
N VAL A 117 -15.80 27.42 12.29
CA VAL A 117 -15.92 27.13 10.86
C VAL A 117 -16.56 28.32 10.17
N ILE A 118 -15.89 28.86 9.16
CA ILE A 118 -16.28 30.08 8.44
C ILE A 118 -16.09 29.92 6.94
N LYS A 119 -16.66 30.84 6.18
CA LYS A 119 -16.33 31.04 4.77
C LYS A 119 -15.59 32.37 4.62
N THR A 120 -14.43 32.36 3.98
CA THR A 120 -13.69 33.60 3.73
C THR A 120 -14.39 34.44 2.65
N LYS A 121 -13.93 35.68 2.45
CA LYS A 121 -14.43 36.57 1.39
C LYS A 121 -14.29 35.98 -0.03
N THR A 122 -13.35 35.05 -0.23
CA THR A 122 -13.15 34.36 -1.51
C THR A 122 -14.02 33.12 -1.67
N GLY A 123 -14.89 32.82 -0.70
CA GLY A 123 -15.78 31.67 -0.72
C GLY A 123 -15.16 30.37 -0.20
N GLU A 124 -13.91 30.40 0.27
CA GLU A 124 -13.21 29.20 0.74
C GLU A 124 -13.59 28.85 2.18
N VAL A 125 -14.03 27.60 2.39
CA VAL A 125 -14.33 27.06 3.73
C VAL A 125 -13.05 27.00 4.54
N SER A 126 -13.06 27.59 5.74
CA SER A 126 -11.88 27.76 6.59
C SER A 126 -12.22 27.62 8.07
N VAL A 127 -11.20 27.41 8.89
CA VAL A 127 -11.29 27.58 10.35
C VAL A 127 -10.74 28.95 10.71
N GLY A 128 -11.59 29.83 11.25
CA GLY A 128 -11.21 31.12 11.81
C GLY A 128 -10.55 30.93 13.17
N VAL A 129 -9.23 30.87 13.20
CA VAL A 129 -8.44 30.39 14.34
C VAL A 129 -8.46 31.38 15.50
N ASN A 130 -8.82 30.88 16.67
CA ASN A 130 -8.66 31.56 17.95
C ASN A 130 -7.43 31.06 18.73
N THR A 131 -7.07 29.79 18.57
CA THR A 131 -5.93 29.18 19.27
C THR A 131 -5.16 28.31 18.31
N LEU A 132 -3.83 28.51 18.25
CA LEU A 132 -2.92 27.72 17.43
C LEU A 132 -1.87 27.08 18.33
N ARG A 133 -1.61 25.79 18.19
CA ARG A 133 -0.59 25.08 18.99
C ARG A 133 0.31 24.24 18.07
N LEU A 134 1.60 24.21 18.41
CA LEU A 134 2.57 23.34 17.74
C LEU A 134 2.47 21.93 18.33
N LEU A 135 2.38 20.91 17.46
CA LEU A 135 2.34 19.50 17.85
C LEU A 135 3.66 18.77 17.55
N SER A 136 4.33 19.13 16.46
CA SER A 136 5.64 18.58 16.15
C SER A 136 6.39 19.50 15.21
N LYS A 137 7.58 19.95 15.62
CA LYS A 137 8.50 20.63 14.72
C LYS A 137 9.10 19.63 13.71
N SER A 138 9.10 19.98 12.43
CA SER A 138 9.79 19.23 11.39
C SER A 138 11.17 19.84 11.15
N LEU A 139 12.22 19.05 11.35
CA LEU A 139 13.62 19.49 11.22
C LEU A 139 14.18 19.36 9.81
N ARG A 140 13.47 18.68 8.91
CA ARG A 140 13.83 18.56 7.50
C ARG A 140 12.72 19.16 6.65
N PRO A 141 13.06 19.90 5.58
CA PRO A 141 12.05 20.39 4.65
C PRO A 141 11.38 19.24 3.91
N MET A 142 10.11 19.43 3.59
CA MET A 142 9.39 18.56 2.67
C MET A 142 9.76 18.95 1.24
N PRO A 143 10.01 17.98 0.33
CA PRO A 143 10.15 18.30 -1.08
C PRO A 143 8.81 18.76 -1.66
N THR A 144 8.85 19.60 -2.69
CA THR A 144 7.64 19.97 -3.48
C THR A 144 7.19 18.81 -4.35
N GLU A 145 8.14 18.09 -4.93
CA GLU A 145 7.94 16.91 -5.77
C GLU A 145 9.01 15.86 -5.45
N LEU A 146 8.67 14.58 -5.65
CA LEU A 146 9.63 13.49 -5.52
C LEU A 146 9.39 12.49 -6.65
N THR A 147 10.23 12.57 -7.68
CA THR A 147 10.06 11.82 -8.94
C THR A 147 11.05 10.65 -9.07
N ASN A 148 12.25 10.76 -8.50
CA ASN A 148 13.26 9.71 -8.55
C ASN A 148 12.75 8.41 -7.94
N LYS A 149 12.67 7.34 -8.75
CA LYS A 149 12.10 6.05 -8.38
C LYS A 149 12.76 5.43 -7.14
N GLU A 150 14.09 5.44 -7.08
CA GLU A 150 14.83 4.84 -5.97
C GLU A 150 14.63 5.61 -4.67
N GLU A 151 14.69 6.94 -4.72
CA GLU A 151 14.44 7.78 -3.54
C GLU A 151 13.03 7.60 -3.00
N ARG A 152 12.03 7.49 -3.89
CA ARG A 152 10.63 7.21 -3.49
C ARG A 152 10.50 5.89 -2.76
N PHE A 153 11.24 4.86 -3.19
CA PHE A 153 11.24 3.56 -2.54
C PHE A 153 11.94 3.60 -1.17
N ARG A 154 13.11 4.24 -1.09
CA ARG A 154 13.88 4.38 0.17
C ARG A 154 13.19 5.28 1.20
N ARG A 155 12.45 6.28 0.75
CA ARG A 155 11.79 7.28 1.60
C ARG A 155 10.29 7.30 1.37
N ARG A 156 9.65 6.13 1.45
CA ARG A 156 8.20 5.99 1.20
C ARG A 156 7.36 6.94 2.05
N TYR A 157 7.77 7.18 3.29
CA TYR A 157 7.13 8.13 4.19
C TYR A 157 7.15 9.58 3.68
N VAL A 158 8.19 9.99 2.93
CA VAL A 158 8.22 11.31 2.26
C VAL A 158 7.39 11.26 0.98
N ASP A 159 7.56 10.22 0.18
CA ASP A 159 6.85 10.02 -1.09
C ASP A 159 5.33 10.12 -0.93
N MET A 160 4.76 9.42 0.05
CA MET A 160 3.31 9.43 0.30
C MET A 160 2.74 10.78 0.77
N ASN A 161 3.60 11.74 1.16
CA ASN A 161 3.15 13.09 1.47
C ASN A 161 3.03 13.97 0.20
N VAL A 162 3.77 13.68 -0.87
CA VAL A 162 3.76 14.49 -2.10
C VAL A 162 3.01 13.79 -3.24
N ASN A 163 3.08 12.47 -3.30
CA ASN A 163 2.40 11.61 -4.27
C ASN A 163 1.25 10.86 -3.58
N LEU A 164 0.08 11.50 -3.49
CA LEU A 164 -1.08 10.95 -2.76
C LEU A 164 -1.63 9.67 -3.39
N ASP A 165 -1.44 9.45 -4.70
CA ASP A 165 -1.79 8.20 -5.38
C ASP A 165 -1.11 6.98 -4.75
N VAL A 166 0.12 7.17 -4.24
CA VAL A 166 0.91 6.11 -3.60
C VAL A 166 0.24 5.73 -2.29
N ARG A 167 -0.11 6.71 -1.46
CA ARG A 167 -0.83 6.48 -0.20
C ARG A 167 -2.16 5.76 -0.48
N ASP A 168 -2.90 6.22 -1.47
CA ASP A 168 -4.19 5.65 -1.81
C ASP A 168 -4.06 4.21 -2.34
N ARG A 169 -2.93 3.85 -2.98
CA ARG A 169 -2.62 2.45 -3.30
C ARG A 169 -2.47 1.57 -2.05
N PHE A 170 -1.88 2.05 -0.96
CA PHE A 170 -1.81 1.28 0.28
C PHE A 170 -3.20 1.06 0.88
N LEU A 171 -4.07 2.07 0.85
CA LEU A 171 -5.47 1.93 1.29
C LEU A 171 -6.23 0.93 0.42
N ARG A 172 -6.06 0.99 -0.91
CA ARG A 172 -6.64 -0.01 -1.83
C ARG A 172 -6.11 -1.42 -1.56
N ARG A 173 -4.81 -1.58 -1.29
CA ARG A 173 -4.22 -2.89 -0.92
C ARG A 173 -4.80 -3.43 0.38
N ALA A 174 -5.07 -2.57 1.38
CA ALA A 174 -5.74 -3.00 2.60
C ALA A 174 -7.17 -3.48 2.31
N LYS A 175 -7.93 -2.72 1.51
CA LYS A 175 -9.29 -3.08 1.08
C LYS A 175 -9.33 -4.37 0.25
N PHE A 176 -8.35 -4.57 -0.63
CA PHE A 176 -8.16 -5.79 -1.41
C PHE A 176 -8.10 -7.02 -0.50
N TRP A 177 -7.20 -7.03 0.48
CA TRP A 177 -7.05 -8.18 1.38
C TRP A 177 -8.23 -8.36 2.34
N GLN A 178 -8.89 -7.26 2.74
CA GLN A 178 -10.14 -7.34 3.50
C GLN A 178 -11.26 -7.99 2.68
N ALA A 179 -11.39 -7.61 1.40
CA ALA A 179 -12.36 -8.21 0.49
C ALA A 179 -12.05 -9.69 0.23
N THR A 180 -10.78 -10.07 0.10
CA THR A 180 -10.37 -11.48 -0.01
C THR A 180 -10.83 -12.29 1.20
N ARG A 181 -10.58 -11.80 2.42
CA ARG A 181 -11.05 -12.47 3.65
C ARG A 181 -12.57 -12.58 3.69
N GLN A 182 -13.28 -11.47 3.47
CA GLN A 182 -14.75 -11.44 3.48
C GLN A 182 -15.36 -12.43 2.49
N PHE A 183 -14.76 -12.56 1.30
CA PHE A 183 -15.21 -13.52 0.30
C PHE A 183 -15.02 -14.96 0.80
N LEU A 184 -13.81 -15.32 1.20
CA LEU A 184 -13.49 -16.69 1.64
C LEU A 184 -14.29 -17.09 2.88
N GLU A 185 -14.43 -16.21 3.87
CA GLU A 185 -15.28 -16.42 5.04
C GLU A 185 -16.75 -16.62 4.65
N GLY A 186 -17.26 -15.81 3.70
CA GLY A 186 -18.60 -15.98 3.14
C GLY A 186 -18.82 -17.30 2.40
N GLU A 187 -17.74 -17.87 1.84
CA GLU A 187 -17.71 -19.19 1.20
C GLU A 187 -17.50 -20.34 2.20
N GLY A 188 -17.44 -20.05 3.49
CA GLY A 188 -17.28 -21.03 4.57
C GLY A 188 -15.84 -21.48 4.81
N PHE A 189 -14.84 -20.76 4.30
CA PHE A 189 -13.44 -21.02 4.62
C PHE A 189 -13.06 -20.46 5.99
N VAL A 190 -12.20 -21.19 6.70
CA VAL A 190 -11.64 -20.78 7.99
C VAL A 190 -10.22 -20.21 7.78
N GLU A 191 -9.97 -18.97 8.22
CA GLU A 191 -8.62 -18.39 8.23
C GLU A 191 -7.77 -19.06 9.31
N VAL A 192 -6.62 -19.61 8.93
CA VAL A 192 -5.64 -20.20 9.84
C VAL A 192 -4.29 -19.55 9.61
N ASN A 193 -3.63 -19.14 10.71
CA ASN A 193 -2.31 -18.54 10.66
C ASN A 193 -1.26 -19.63 10.88
N ASN A 194 -0.66 -20.12 9.79
CA ASN A 194 0.34 -21.18 9.87
C ASN A 194 1.72 -20.64 10.29
N THR A 195 2.59 -21.56 10.72
CA THR A 195 3.96 -21.26 11.12
C THR A 195 4.76 -20.63 9.97
N VAL A 196 5.50 -19.56 10.29
CA VAL A 196 6.44 -18.93 9.34
C VAL A 196 7.81 -19.60 9.37
N LEU A 197 8.24 -20.08 10.54
CA LEU A 197 9.46 -20.86 10.70
C LEU A 197 9.13 -22.34 10.54
N GLU A 198 9.78 -22.99 9.58
CA GLU A 198 9.59 -24.40 9.25
C GLU A 198 10.91 -25.16 9.44
N ALA A 199 10.84 -26.38 9.98
CA ALA A 199 12.02 -27.27 10.06
C ALA A 199 12.46 -27.80 8.68
N THR A 200 11.57 -27.73 7.69
CA THR A 200 11.86 -28.08 6.30
C THR A 200 11.00 -27.19 5.41
N ALA A 201 11.64 -26.44 4.52
CA ALA A 201 10.92 -25.65 3.53
C ALA A 201 10.30 -26.55 2.46
N GLY A 202 9.04 -26.28 2.09
CA GLY A 202 8.36 -27.02 1.03
C GLY A 202 7.09 -26.31 0.55
N GLY A 203 6.35 -26.97 -0.35
CA GLY A 203 5.15 -26.39 -0.97
C GLY A 203 5.41 -25.50 -2.19
N ALA A 204 6.68 -25.27 -2.54
CA ALA A 204 7.07 -24.60 -3.78
C ALA A 204 8.47 -25.06 -4.21
N ASP A 205 8.80 -24.85 -5.49
CA ASP A 205 10.17 -24.93 -6.01
C ASP A 205 10.83 -23.55 -5.90
N ALA A 206 11.41 -23.25 -4.75
CA ALA A 206 12.05 -21.96 -4.45
C ALA A 206 13.14 -22.12 -3.39
N ASN A 207 14.18 -21.28 -3.46
CA ASN A 207 15.24 -21.27 -2.44
C ASN A 207 14.73 -20.60 -1.16
N PRO A 208 14.81 -21.26 0.01
CA PRO A 208 14.39 -20.65 1.27
C PRO A 208 15.46 -19.70 1.84
N PHE A 209 15.01 -18.77 2.69
CA PHE A 209 15.92 -18.13 3.65
C PHE A 209 16.14 -19.07 4.83
N VAL A 210 17.40 -19.19 5.27
CA VAL A 210 17.80 -20.00 6.42
C VAL A 210 18.09 -19.09 7.60
N THR A 211 17.65 -19.49 8.78
CA THR A 211 17.97 -18.86 10.06
C THR A 211 18.32 -19.93 11.09
N HIS A 212 18.94 -19.53 12.20
CA HIS A 212 19.32 -20.45 13.27
C HIS A 212 18.54 -20.12 14.54
N MET A 213 18.03 -21.14 15.24
CA MET A 213 17.34 -20.96 16.52
C MET A 213 18.23 -21.40 17.69
N ASP A 214 18.86 -20.43 18.36
CA ASP A 214 19.81 -20.67 19.47
C ASP A 214 19.28 -21.60 20.56
N ALA A 215 18.00 -21.49 20.91
CA ALA A 215 17.41 -22.28 21.99
C ALA A 215 17.26 -23.78 21.68
N LEU A 216 17.23 -24.14 20.39
CA LEU A 216 17.13 -25.53 19.93
C LEU A 216 18.40 -26.01 19.22
N ASP A 217 19.39 -25.12 19.04
CA ASP A 217 20.65 -25.36 18.32
C ASP A 217 20.42 -26.06 16.97
N GLN A 218 19.48 -25.53 16.18
CA GLN A 218 19.14 -26.06 14.87
C GLN A 218 18.72 -24.96 13.89
N ASP A 219 18.91 -25.25 12.61
CA ASP A 219 18.48 -24.38 11.53
C ASP A 219 16.98 -24.51 11.25
N PHE A 220 16.38 -23.38 10.92
CA PHE A 220 15.01 -23.24 10.46
C PHE A 220 14.96 -22.47 9.14
N TYR A 221 13.86 -22.64 8.44
CA TYR A 221 13.61 -21.99 7.16
C TYR A 221 12.42 -21.06 7.27
N LEU A 222 12.50 -19.90 6.64
CA LEU A 222 11.30 -19.10 6.42
C LEU A 222 10.46 -19.76 5.32
N ARG A 223 9.15 -19.92 5.57
CA ARG A 223 8.23 -20.59 4.65
C ARG A 223 8.26 -19.99 3.24
N ILE A 224 8.30 -20.86 2.23
CA ILE A 224 8.31 -20.50 0.80
C ILE A 224 6.91 -20.56 0.16
N SER A 225 5.96 -21.16 0.87
CA SER A 225 4.55 -21.39 0.51
C SER A 225 3.73 -21.61 1.80
N HIS A 226 2.40 -21.62 1.69
CA HIS A 226 1.46 -21.97 2.75
C HIS A 226 0.93 -23.41 2.65
N GLU A 227 1.31 -24.14 1.59
CA GLU A 227 0.66 -25.35 1.10
C GLU A 227 0.67 -26.51 2.10
N LEU A 228 1.86 -26.88 2.60
CA LEU A 228 2.01 -28.11 3.36
C LEU A 228 1.27 -28.06 4.71
N PRO A 229 1.35 -26.97 5.50
CA PRO A 229 0.52 -26.82 6.70
C PRO A 229 -0.99 -26.88 6.41
N LEU A 230 -1.46 -26.19 5.36
CA LEU A 230 -2.89 -26.17 5.02
C LEU A 230 -3.39 -27.56 4.59
N LYS A 231 -2.60 -28.33 3.82
CA LYS A 231 -2.94 -29.73 3.51
C LYS A 231 -3.01 -30.62 4.74
N ARG A 232 -2.15 -30.40 5.75
CA ARG A 232 -2.24 -31.13 7.03
C ARG A 232 -3.54 -30.84 7.77
N LEU A 233 -4.09 -29.62 7.65
CA LEU A 233 -5.39 -29.30 8.23
C LEU A 233 -6.53 -30.06 7.54
N LEU A 234 -6.44 -30.29 6.21
CA LEU A 234 -7.41 -31.15 5.53
C LEU A 234 -7.39 -32.58 6.10
N VAL A 235 -6.19 -33.13 6.33
CA VAL A 235 -6.02 -34.44 6.97
C VAL A 235 -6.62 -34.44 8.39
N ALA A 236 -6.53 -33.32 9.11
CA ALA A 236 -7.12 -33.15 10.43
C ALA A 236 -8.65 -32.96 10.41
N GLY A 237 -9.29 -32.98 9.24
CA GLY A 237 -10.75 -32.89 9.08
C GLY A 237 -11.28 -31.49 8.80
N PHE A 238 -10.44 -30.49 8.56
CA PHE A 238 -10.92 -29.21 8.05
C PHE A 238 -11.31 -29.35 6.57
N GLU A 239 -12.50 -28.89 6.20
CA GLU A 239 -12.96 -29.01 4.81
C GLU A 239 -12.64 -27.78 3.96
N LYS A 240 -12.58 -26.58 4.56
CA LYS A 240 -12.26 -25.33 3.85
C LYS A 240 -11.37 -24.45 4.71
N VAL A 241 -10.13 -24.25 4.31
CA VAL A 241 -9.13 -23.47 5.06
C VAL A 241 -8.37 -22.53 4.15
N PHE A 242 -7.92 -21.41 4.68
CA PHE A 242 -6.98 -20.54 3.98
C PHE A 242 -6.00 -19.89 4.95
N ASP A 243 -4.84 -19.48 4.44
CA ASP A 243 -3.90 -18.62 5.14
C ASP A 243 -3.55 -17.44 4.22
N LEU A 244 -3.41 -16.26 4.80
CA LEU A 244 -3.03 -15.04 4.14
C LEU A 244 -1.89 -14.39 4.93
N GLY A 245 -0.71 -14.34 4.34
CA GLY A 245 0.42 -13.70 4.98
C GLY A 245 1.69 -13.71 4.14
N ALA A 246 2.78 -13.26 4.75
CA ALA A 246 4.08 -13.23 4.11
C ALA A 246 4.59 -14.65 3.82
N ARG A 247 5.23 -14.81 2.67
CA ARG A 247 6.13 -15.91 2.34
C ARG A 247 7.44 -15.34 1.79
N PHE A 248 8.50 -16.12 1.91
CA PHE A 248 9.86 -15.66 1.71
C PHE A 248 10.57 -16.55 0.69
N ARG A 249 11.18 -15.94 -0.33
CA ARG A 249 11.94 -16.66 -1.37
C ARG A 249 13.28 -15.96 -1.58
N ASN A 250 14.35 -16.69 -1.33
CA ASN A 250 15.73 -16.20 -1.43
C ASN A 250 16.19 -16.26 -2.89
N GLU A 251 15.58 -15.39 -3.70
CA GLU A 251 15.74 -15.30 -5.14
C GLU A 251 16.09 -13.87 -5.55
N ASN A 252 16.46 -13.67 -6.82
CA ASN A 252 16.62 -12.34 -7.36
C ASN A 252 15.29 -11.55 -7.30
N TYR A 253 15.39 -10.23 -7.13
CA TYR A 253 14.23 -9.35 -7.12
C TYR A 253 14.06 -8.64 -8.47
N THR A 254 12.80 -8.40 -8.85
CA THR A 254 12.43 -7.62 -10.03
C THR A 254 11.27 -6.69 -9.70
N GLU A 255 10.70 -5.99 -10.69
CA GLU A 255 9.48 -5.20 -10.48
C GLU A 255 8.26 -6.05 -10.09
N GLU A 256 8.31 -7.35 -10.39
CA GLU A 256 7.23 -8.31 -10.12
C GLU A 256 7.57 -9.29 -8.99
N HIS A 257 8.84 -9.36 -8.56
CA HIS A 257 9.32 -10.34 -7.59
C HIS A 257 10.01 -9.65 -6.42
N LEU A 258 9.44 -9.79 -5.22
CA LEU A 258 10.05 -9.37 -3.96
C LEU A 258 10.41 -10.60 -3.11
N PRO A 259 11.59 -10.62 -2.47
CA PRO A 259 12.00 -11.73 -1.62
C PRO A 259 11.02 -12.00 -0.47
N GLU A 260 10.34 -10.96 0.01
CA GLU A 260 9.19 -11.05 0.91
C GLU A 260 7.95 -10.52 0.16
N HIS A 261 6.89 -11.33 0.13
CA HIS A 261 5.60 -10.89 -0.40
C HIS A 261 4.44 -11.59 0.30
N ASN A 262 3.29 -10.91 0.37
CA ASN A 262 2.07 -11.53 0.86
C ASN A 262 1.45 -12.39 -0.23
N ALA A 263 1.09 -13.61 0.15
CA ALA A 263 0.31 -14.51 -0.66
C ALA A 263 -0.90 -14.99 0.15
N MET A 264 -1.86 -15.57 -0.56
CA MET A 264 -2.98 -16.28 0.02
C MET A 264 -3.07 -17.63 -0.68
N GLU A 265 -3.20 -18.68 0.11
CA GLU A 265 -3.50 -20.02 -0.39
C GLU A 265 -4.73 -20.53 0.37
N TRP A 266 -5.62 -21.20 -0.36
CA TRP A 266 -6.82 -21.82 0.18
C TRP A 266 -6.89 -23.28 -0.25
N TYR A 267 -7.53 -24.11 0.56
CA TYR A 267 -7.76 -25.52 0.29
C TYR A 267 -9.19 -25.89 0.62
N TRP A 268 -9.80 -26.68 -0.27
CA TRP A 268 -11.20 -27.08 -0.21
C TRP A 268 -11.28 -28.60 -0.45
N ALA A 269 -11.60 -29.35 0.60
CA ALA A 269 -11.85 -30.78 0.54
C ALA A 269 -13.08 -31.09 -0.33
N TYR A 270 -13.04 -32.25 -1.01
CA TYR A 270 -14.08 -32.73 -1.92
C TYR A 270 -14.37 -31.83 -3.12
N ALA A 271 -13.53 -30.81 -3.37
CA ALA A 271 -13.58 -29.99 -4.56
C ALA A 271 -12.48 -30.39 -5.54
N ASP A 272 -12.79 -30.35 -6.83
CA ASP A 272 -11.81 -30.47 -7.89
C ASP A 272 -11.32 -29.10 -8.38
N TRP A 273 -10.47 -29.13 -9.42
CA TRP A 273 -9.90 -27.92 -10.00
C TRP A 273 -10.92 -27.07 -10.78
N GLU A 274 -12.00 -27.66 -11.30
CA GLU A 274 -13.05 -26.91 -12.01
C GLU A 274 -13.85 -26.06 -11.03
N GLN A 275 -14.24 -26.65 -9.90
CA GLN A 275 -14.83 -25.92 -8.78
C GLN A 275 -13.90 -24.83 -8.25
N GLY A 276 -12.58 -25.10 -8.25
CA GLY A 276 -11.56 -24.11 -7.90
C GLY A 276 -11.46 -22.93 -8.86
N MET A 277 -11.60 -23.18 -10.17
CA MET A 277 -11.67 -22.11 -11.18
C MET A 277 -12.90 -21.24 -10.95
N GLU A 278 -14.08 -21.84 -10.76
CA GLU A 278 -15.33 -21.11 -10.50
C GLU A 278 -15.27 -20.27 -9.22
N LEU A 279 -14.70 -20.81 -8.14
CA LEU A 279 -14.46 -20.05 -6.91
C LEU A 279 -13.55 -18.85 -7.16
N THR A 280 -12.48 -19.04 -7.93
CA THR A 280 -11.49 -17.99 -8.24
C THR A 280 -12.09 -16.87 -9.08
N GLU A 281 -12.89 -17.21 -10.09
CA GLU A 281 -13.62 -16.25 -10.92
C GLU A 281 -14.54 -15.35 -10.06
N ARG A 282 -15.34 -15.95 -9.18
CA ARG A 282 -16.22 -15.22 -8.25
C ARG A 282 -15.43 -14.39 -7.24
N MET A 283 -14.32 -14.92 -6.72
CA MET A 283 -13.45 -14.22 -5.78
C MET A 283 -12.85 -12.96 -6.40
N ILE A 284 -12.29 -13.07 -7.60
CA ILE A 284 -11.67 -11.94 -8.31
C ILE A 284 -12.69 -10.84 -8.54
N ARG A 285 -13.89 -11.18 -9.04
CA ARG A 285 -14.98 -10.21 -9.26
C ARG A 285 -15.40 -9.52 -7.97
N PHE A 286 -15.61 -10.28 -6.89
CA PHE A 286 -15.95 -9.72 -5.59
C PHE A 286 -14.88 -8.74 -5.09
N ILE A 287 -13.61 -9.11 -5.20
CA ILE A 287 -12.49 -8.26 -4.80
C ILE A 287 -12.43 -6.99 -5.67
N CYS A 288 -12.65 -7.11 -6.99
CA CYS A 288 -12.72 -5.98 -7.92
C CYS A 288 -13.80 -4.98 -7.52
N ASP A 289 -15.03 -5.46 -7.30
CA ASP A 289 -16.18 -4.63 -6.93
C ASP A 289 -15.97 -3.95 -5.58
N LYS A 290 -15.51 -4.71 -4.58
CA LYS A 290 -15.27 -4.15 -3.25
C LYS A 290 -14.12 -3.16 -3.28
N THR A 291 -13.04 -3.42 -4.01
CA THR A 291 -11.82 -2.61 -3.90
C THR A 291 -11.86 -1.38 -4.81
N TRP A 292 -12.26 -1.55 -6.07
CA TRP A 292 -12.25 -0.51 -7.09
C TRP A 292 -13.63 -0.07 -7.56
N GLY A 293 -14.69 -0.85 -7.31
CA GLY A 293 -16.04 -0.55 -7.81
C GLY A 293 -16.19 -0.72 -9.32
N THR A 294 -15.23 -1.37 -9.96
CA THR A 294 -15.21 -1.69 -11.39
C THR A 294 -14.49 -3.03 -11.60
N ARG A 295 -14.86 -3.71 -12.69
CA ARG A 295 -14.24 -4.95 -13.18
C ARG A 295 -13.46 -4.74 -14.49
N GLU A 296 -13.44 -3.51 -14.99
CA GLU A 296 -12.72 -3.13 -16.21
C GLU A 296 -11.54 -2.23 -15.86
N PHE A 297 -10.37 -2.58 -16.39
CA PHE A 297 -9.10 -1.94 -16.11
C PHE A 297 -8.31 -1.70 -17.40
N THR A 298 -7.66 -0.55 -17.50
CA THR A 298 -6.67 -0.28 -18.54
C THR A 298 -5.27 -0.43 -17.93
N LEU A 299 -4.49 -1.35 -18.48
CA LEU A 299 -3.11 -1.60 -18.08
C LEU A 299 -2.18 -0.50 -18.59
N MET A 300 -0.97 -0.42 -18.03
CA MET A 300 0.06 0.54 -18.50
C MET A 300 0.46 0.31 -19.96
N SER A 301 0.29 -0.91 -20.48
CA SER A 301 0.50 -1.24 -21.89
C SER A 301 -0.57 -0.66 -22.83
N GLY A 302 -1.66 -0.11 -22.28
CA GLY A 302 -2.85 0.31 -23.04
C GLY A 302 -3.87 -0.81 -23.27
N ALA A 303 -3.56 -2.06 -22.90
CA ALA A 303 -4.50 -3.16 -22.99
C ALA A 303 -5.65 -3.00 -21.97
N THR A 304 -6.88 -3.30 -22.40
CA THR A 304 -8.04 -3.36 -21.51
C THR A 304 -8.25 -4.79 -21.02
N VAL A 305 -8.49 -4.94 -19.73
CA VAL A 305 -8.83 -6.20 -19.06
C VAL A 305 -10.22 -6.05 -18.44
N ASN A 306 -11.12 -6.97 -18.73
CA ASN A 306 -12.46 -7.02 -18.15
C ASN A 306 -12.69 -8.39 -17.50
N PHE A 307 -13.10 -8.40 -16.24
CA PHE A 307 -13.40 -9.62 -15.49
C PHE A 307 -14.86 -10.10 -15.66
N GLY A 308 -15.64 -9.50 -16.55
CA GLY A 308 -16.97 -9.97 -16.96
C GLY A 308 -18.06 -9.86 -15.89
N ALA A 309 -19.23 -10.37 -16.25
CA ALA A 309 -20.40 -10.42 -15.37
C ALA A 309 -20.41 -11.69 -14.49
N ASP A 310 -21.27 -11.69 -13.47
CA ASP A 310 -21.48 -12.90 -12.66
C ASP A 310 -22.13 -14.00 -13.49
N GLY A 311 -21.63 -15.22 -13.35
CA GLY A 311 -22.06 -16.37 -14.16
C GLY A 311 -21.36 -16.51 -15.51
N GLU A 312 -20.53 -15.54 -15.92
CA GLU A 312 -19.61 -15.71 -17.05
C GLU A 312 -18.36 -16.47 -16.60
N HIS A 313 -17.82 -17.33 -17.47
CA HIS A 313 -16.56 -18.01 -17.23
C HIS A 313 -15.41 -17.32 -17.95
N PHE A 314 -14.23 -17.31 -17.34
CA PHE A 314 -13.02 -16.90 -18.04
C PHE A 314 -12.69 -17.92 -19.15
N PRO A 315 -11.98 -17.49 -20.21
CA PRO A 315 -11.54 -18.41 -21.26
C PRO A 315 -10.70 -19.55 -20.67
N ARG A 316 -11.14 -20.79 -20.90
CA ARG A 316 -10.40 -21.99 -20.50
C ARG A 316 -9.53 -22.45 -21.67
N ILE A 317 -8.23 -22.49 -21.45
CA ILE A 317 -7.25 -22.99 -22.42
C ILE A 317 -6.51 -24.20 -21.86
N SER A 318 -6.27 -25.19 -22.71
CA SER A 318 -5.55 -26.41 -22.34
C SER A 318 -4.08 -26.28 -22.67
N PHE A 319 -3.21 -26.48 -21.68
CA PHE A 319 -1.76 -26.55 -21.87
C PHE A 319 -1.37 -27.56 -22.97
N VAL A 320 -2.00 -28.74 -22.94
CA VAL A 320 -1.74 -29.82 -23.90
C VAL A 320 -2.15 -29.41 -25.31
N THR A 321 -3.34 -28.84 -25.45
CA THR A 321 -3.85 -28.37 -26.74
C THR A 321 -2.98 -27.25 -27.30
N ILE A 322 -2.59 -26.28 -26.47
CA ILE A 322 -1.73 -25.17 -26.89
C ILE A 322 -0.37 -25.68 -27.36
N LEU A 323 0.28 -26.59 -26.64
CA LEU A 323 1.59 -27.09 -27.08
C LEU A 323 1.49 -27.88 -28.39
N LYS A 324 0.38 -28.62 -28.59
CA LYS A 324 0.15 -29.33 -29.84
C LYS A 324 -0.13 -28.38 -31.00
N GLU A 325 -1.03 -27.41 -30.83
CA GLU A 325 -1.45 -26.52 -31.91
C GLU A 325 -0.39 -25.45 -32.26
N GLN A 326 0.31 -24.92 -31.27
CA GLN A 326 1.26 -23.82 -31.47
C GLN A 326 2.67 -24.32 -31.80
N TYR A 327 3.05 -25.49 -31.31
CA TYR A 327 4.42 -25.99 -31.39
C TYR A 327 4.54 -27.39 -31.99
N ASP A 328 3.43 -28.05 -32.34
CA ASP A 328 3.38 -29.46 -32.77
C ASP A 328 4.04 -30.43 -31.77
N ILE A 329 3.98 -30.10 -30.48
CA ILE A 329 4.52 -30.91 -29.39
C ILE A 329 3.39 -31.65 -28.69
N ASP A 330 3.48 -32.97 -28.65
CA ASP A 330 2.67 -33.78 -27.76
C ASP A 330 3.30 -33.80 -26.36
N VAL A 331 2.56 -33.31 -25.36
CA VAL A 331 3.04 -33.19 -23.97
C VAL A 331 3.45 -34.53 -23.36
N PHE A 332 2.76 -35.61 -23.74
CA PHE A 332 2.96 -36.93 -23.15
C PHE A 332 3.97 -37.75 -23.93
N GLU A 333 4.00 -37.60 -25.26
CA GLU A 333 4.75 -38.49 -26.15
C GLU A 333 6.01 -37.87 -26.76
N SER A 334 6.05 -36.55 -27.01
CA SER A 334 7.18 -35.96 -27.73
C SER A 334 8.50 -36.12 -26.95
N PRO A 335 9.56 -36.61 -27.60
CA PRO A 335 10.85 -36.78 -26.99
C PRO A 335 11.55 -35.43 -26.74
N MET A 336 12.59 -35.45 -25.91
CA MET A 336 13.32 -34.24 -25.53
C MET A 336 13.92 -33.54 -26.76
N GLU A 337 14.40 -34.30 -27.73
CA GLU A 337 15.03 -33.82 -28.94
C GLU A 337 14.11 -32.89 -29.74
N ASP A 338 12.82 -33.26 -29.85
CA ASP A 338 11.82 -32.47 -30.57
C ASP A 338 11.49 -31.17 -29.81
N ILE A 339 11.39 -31.25 -28.49
CA ILE A 339 11.15 -30.08 -27.62
C ILE A 339 12.34 -29.11 -27.74
N GLN A 340 13.57 -29.62 -27.68
CA GLN A 340 14.78 -28.80 -27.87
C GLN A 340 14.83 -28.17 -29.26
N ALA A 341 14.44 -28.91 -30.30
CA ALA A 341 14.34 -28.35 -31.66
C ALA A 341 13.38 -27.16 -31.69
N LYS A 342 12.20 -27.27 -31.05
CA LYS A 342 11.23 -26.17 -30.96
C LYS A 342 11.70 -25.01 -30.10
N LEU A 343 12.40 -25.27 -29.00
CA LEU A 343 13.02 -24.21 -28.19
C LEU A 343 14.02 -23.40 -29.04
N ARG A 344 14.89 -24.08 -29.81
CA ARG A 344 15.85 -23.42 -30.73
C ARG A 344 15.14 -22.62 -31.81
N GLU A 345 14.14 -23.19 -32.46
CA GLU A 345 13.31 -22.51 -33.48
C GLU A 345 12.72 -21.20 -32.94
N HIS A 346 12.39 -21.19 -31.65
CA HIS A 346 11.77 -20.07 -30.97
C HIS A 346 12.72 -19.14 -30.22
N ASN A 347 14.04 -19.32 -30.38
CA ASN A 347 15.09 -18.56 -29.71
C ASN A 347 14.96 -18.57 -28.18
N LEU A 348 14.57 -19.72 -27.63
CA LEU A 348 14.51 -19.96 -26.19
C LEU A 348 15.78 -20.67 -25.72
N GLU A 349 16.33 -20.22 -24.60
CA GLU A 349 17.54 -20.77 -24.00
C GLU A 349 17.32 -22.20 -23.49
N ILE A 350 18.27 -23.09 -23.78
CA ILE A 350 18.30 -24.48 -23.32
C ILE A 350 19.47 -24.62 -22.35
N GLU A 351 19.18 -24.96 -21.11
CA GLU A 351 20.17 -25.16 -20.05
C GLU A 351 20.50 -26.65 -19.92
N GLU A 352 21.72 -27.00 -19.50
CA GLU A 352 22.12 -28.41 -19.31
C GLU A 352 21.25 -29.15 -18.29
N VAL A 353 20.63 -28.42 -17.36
CA VAL A 353 19.74 -28.96 -16.32
C VAL A 353 18.28 -29.08 -16.78
N ASP A 354 17.95 -28.70 -18.00
CA ASP A 354 16.57 -28.77 -18.50
C ASP A 354 16.15 -30.22 -18.73
N ASN A 355 15.12 -30.64 -18.01
CA ASN A 355 14.38 -31.86 -18.27
C ASN A 355 13.16 -31.59 -19.15
N ARG A 356 12.46 -32.65 -19.58
CA ARG A 356 11.34 -32.56 -20.53
C ARG A 356 10.29 -31.54 -20.06
N ILE A 357 9.98 -31.57 -18.76
CA ILE A 357 8.97 -30.71 -18.14
C ILE A 357 9.39 -29.23 -18.21
N ARG A 358 10.65 -28.92 -17.90
CA ARG A 358 11.18 -27.55 -18.01
C ARG A 358 11.18 -27.05 -19.45
N GLY A 359 11.48 -27.91 -20.42
CA GLY A 359 11.39 -27.56 -21.84
C GLY A 359 9.97 -27.22 -22.29
N LEU A 360 8.98 -28.03 -21.89
CA LEU A 360 7.56 -27.75 -22.15
C LEU A 360 7.10 -26.45 -21.47
N ASP A 361 7.49 -26.23 -20.22
CA ASP A 361 7.19 -25.00 -19.48
C ASP A 361 7.81 -23.75 -20.13
N LYS A 362 9.02 -23.84 -20.70
CA LYS A 362 9.63 -22.74 -21.47
C LYS A 362 8.80 -22.36 -22.70
N LEU A 363 8.29 -23.34 -23.46
CA LEU A 363 7.37 -23.10 -24.58
C LEU A 363 6.06 -22.47 -24.11
N TRP A 364 5.47 -22.99 -23.05
CA TRP A 364 4.28 -22.40 -22.43
C TRP A 364 4.50 -20.96 -21.95
N LYS A 365 5.63 -20.69 -21.29
CA LYS A 365 6.03 -19.34 -20.84
C LYS A 365 6.22 -18.37 -21.99
N LYS A 366 6.56 -18.84 -23.19
CA LYS A 366 6.56 -18.03 -24.40
C LYS A 366 5.13 -17.73 -24.85
N TYR A 367 4.27 -18.75 -24.95
CA TYR A 367 2.88 -18.57 -25.35
C TYR A 367 2.11 -17.67 -24.37
N ARG A 368 2.20 -17.89 -23.05
CA ARG A 368 1.42 -17.14 -22.05
C ARG A 368 1.61 -15.62 -22.11
N LYS A 369 2.71 -15.13 -22.69
CA LYS A 369 2.96 -13.69 -22.89
C LYS A 369 2.05 -13.06 -23.96
N SER A 370 1.43 -13.87 -24.82
CA SER A 370 0.45 -13.40 -25.81
C SER A 370 -0.97 -13.30 -25.25
N LEU A 371 -1.23 -13.90 -24.08
CA LEU A 371 -2.54 -13.86 -23.45
C LEU A 371 -2.82 -12.46 -22.91
N ALA A 372 -3.99 -11.94 -23.26
CA ALA A 372 -4.51 -10.68 -22.76
C ALA A 372 -5.83 -10.96 -22.03
N GLY A 373 -5.87 -10.63 -20.74
CA GLY A 373 -7.07 -10.84 -19.91
C GLY A 373 -6.92 -11.96 -18.87
N PRO A 374 -8.01 -12.22 -18.13
CA PRO A 374 -8.06 -13.26 -17.09
C PRO A 374 -8.10 -14.68 -17.64
#